data_AF-A0A2D7IIK3-F1
#
_entry.id   AF-A0A2D7IIK3-F1
#
_cell.length_a   1.000
_cell.length_b   1.000
_cell.length_c   1.000
_cell.angle_alpha   90.00
_cell.angle_beta   90.00
_cell.angle_gamma   90.00
#
_symmetry.space_group_name_H-M   'P 1'
#
loop_
_entity.id
_entity.type
_entity.pdbx_description
1 polymer ?
#
loop_
_entity_poly.entity_id
_entity_poly.type
_entity_poly.pdbx_seq_one_letter_code
_entity_poly.pdbx_strand_id
1 'polypeptide(L)'
;MPDVDIDFHNRDGVLSLFKHTAATIVKEDTHEKHKTGIYFHDIPINPTNGNSSLDYKKAEQRGYFKIDLLNVSIYEKVKSEKDLVELMIEEPDWNILKDPKIVEKLFHLNGHFDIVKKLEPKNIEQLAAVLAIIRPAKRNLMYKDWIDILKEVWIKPKDGSYFFKKSHAIAYAHAIVVQMNLIKRSTKSV
;
A
#
# COMPACT_ATOMS: atom_id res chain seq x y z
N MET A 1 -10.51 14.80 -4.93
CA MET A 1 -9.22 15.32 -4.43
C MET A 1 -8.15 14.26 -4.65
N PRO A 2 -6.87 14.61 -4.85
CA PRO A 2 -5.80 13.61 -4.96
C PRO A 2 -5.66 12.79 -3.67
N ASP A 3 -5.26 11.53 -3.83
CA ASP A 3 -5.00 10.56 -2.77
C ASP A 3 -3.51 10.22 -2.86
N VAL A 4 -2.73 10.64 -1.86
CA VAL A 4 -1.26 10.62 -1.91
C VAL A 4 -0.75 9.80 -0.72
N ASP A 5 -0.20 8.63 -1.03
CA ASP A 5 0.47 7.73 -0.10
C ASP A 5 1.99 7.86 -0.27
N ILE A 6 2.73 8.09 0.81
CA ILE A 6 4.21 8.11 0.82
C ILE A 6 4.71 7.14 1.89
N ASP A 7 5.47 6.15 1.45
CA ASP A 7 6.03 5.14 2.35
C ASP A 7 7.40 5.55 2.89
N PHE A 8 7.62 5.29 4.18
CA PHE A 8 8.87 5.54 4.88
C PHE A 8 9.30 4.31 5.68
N HIS A 9 10.61 4.15 5.85
CA HIS A 9 11.14 3.29 6.91
C HIS A 9 10.80 3.88 8.29
N ASN A 10 11.04 5.18 8.49
CA ASN A 10 10.82 5.89 9.76
C ASN A 10 10.02 7.19 9.54
N ARG A 11 8.69 7.07 9.57
CA ARG A 11 7.75 8.19 9.45
C ARG A 11 7.95 9.24 10.53
N ASP A 12 8.13 8.85 11.79
CA ASP A 12 8.20 9.80 12.90
C ASP A 12 9.46 10.68 12.80
N GLY A 13 10.57 10.09 12.34
CA GLY A 13 11.79 10.83 12.00
C GLY A 13 11.55 11.90 10.94
N VAL A 14 10.81 11.58 9.86
CA VAL A 14 10.48 12.56 8.81
C VAL A 14 9.52 13.64 9.32
N LEU A 15 8.49 13.26 10.07
CA LEU A 15 7.52 14.19 10.64
C LEU A 15 8.18 15.20 11.58
N SER A 16 9.28 14.85 12.25
CA SER A 16 10.04 15.79 13.08
C SER A 16 10.68 16.96 12.32
N LEU A 17 10.82 16.84 10.99
CA LEU A 17 11.49 17.83 10.13
C LEU A 17 10.54 18.90 9.59
N PHE A 18 9.22 18.69 9.66
CA PHE A 18 8.22 19.54 9.02
C PHE A 18 7.08 19.91 9.97
N LYS A 19 6.60 21.16 9.88
CA LYS A 19 5.35 21.55 10.55
C LYS A 19 4.19 20.78 9.92
N HIS A 20 3.38 20.14 10.75
CA HIS A 20 2.26 19.34 10.28
C HIS A 20 1.17 19.18 11.35
N THR A 21 -0.04 18.81 10.92
CA THR A 21 -1.16 18.47 11.79
C THR A 21 -1.69 17.08 11.44
N ALA A 22 -1.85 16.19 12.41
CA ALA A 22 -2.40 14.87 12.15
C ALA A 22 -3.90 14.95 11.80
N ALA A 23 -4.35 14.15 10.84
CA ALA A 23 -5.78 14.04 10.56
C ALA A 23 -6.50 13.32 11.72
N THR A 24 -7.81 13.55 11.83
CA THR A 24 -8.65 13.00 12.90
C THR A 24 -9.80 12.20 12.30
N ILE A 25 -10.16 11.11 12.97
CA ILE A 25 -11.39 10.35 12.75
C ILE A 25 -12.32 10.70 13.91
N VAL A 26 -13.51 11.22 13.59
CA VAL A 26 -14.52 11.54 14.61
C VAL A 26 -15.59 10.46 14.55
N LYS A 27 -15.74 9.71 15.65
CA LYS A 27 -16.79 8.69 15.83
C LYS A 27 -17.59 9.06 17.06
N GLU A 28 -18.85 9.42 16.86
CA GLU A 28 -19.74 9.87 17.96
C GLU A 28 -19.03 10.95 18.80
N ASP A 29 -18.71 10.66 20.06
CA ASP A 29 -18.07 11.57 21.00
C ASP A 29 -16.53 11.39 21.10
N THR A 30 -15.94 10.51 20.30
CA THR A 30 -14.51 10.20 20.32
C THR A 30 -13.76 10.82 19.15
N HIS A 31 -12.60 11.39 19.46
CA HIS A 31 -11.65 11.93 18.48
C HIS A 31 -10.40 11.05 18.44
N GLU A 32 -10.29 10.23 17.41
CA GLU A 32 -9.15 9.33 17.22
C GLU A 32 -8.17 9.93 16.22
N LYS A 33 -6.86 9.81 16.49
CA LYS A 33 -5.82 10.19 15.52
C LYS A 33 -5.90 9.27 14.29
N HIS A 34 -5.90 9.85 13.10
CA HIS A 34 -5.78 9.09 11.86
C HIS A 34 -4.38 8.47 11.77
N LYS A 35 -4.31 7.19 11.39
CA LYS A 35 -3.06 6.41 11.47
C LYS A 35 -1.93 7.00 10.63
N THR A 36 -2.22 7.44 9.41
CA THR A 36 -1.23 7.81 8.39
C THR A 36 -1.39 9.24 7.88
N GLY A 37 -2.62 9.70 7.69
CA GLY A 37 -2.99 11.02 7.17
C GLY A 37 -2.51 12.21 7.98
N ILE A 38 -1.85 13.13 7.29
CA ILE A 38 -1.22 14.36 7.79
C ILE A 38 -1.59 15.54 6.88
N TYR A 39 -1.81 16.72 7.47
CA TYR A 39 -1.94 18.00 6.78
C TYR A 39 -0.65 18.80 6.92
N PHE A 40 -0.10 19.27 5.80
CA PHE A 40 1.05 20.19 5.78
C PHE A 40 0.65 21.65 5.58
N HIS A 41 -0.59 21.91 5.15
CA HIS A 41 -1.17 23.24 5.14
C HIS A 41 -1.85 23.54 6.48
N ASP A 42 -2.11 24.82 6.76
CA ASP A 42 -2.85 25.19 7.96
C ASP A 42 -4.29 24.61 7.92
N ILE A 43 -4.73 24.08 9.06
CA ILE A 43 -6.06 23.49 9.29
C ILE A 43 -6.41 23.71 10.77
N PRO A 44 -7.69 23.88 11.15
CA PRO A 44 -8.06 23.98 12.56
C PRO A 44 -7.56 22.79 13.39
N ILE A 45 -6.93 23.08 14.52
CA ILE A 45 -6.30 22.10 15.42
C ILE A 45 -7.06 22.04 16.74
N ASN A 46 -7.30 20.84 17.24
CA ASN A 46 -7.83 20.65 18.59
C ASN A 46 -6.72 20.92 19.62
N PRO A 47 -6.87 21.93 20.50
CA PRO A 47 -5.81 22.34 21.42
C PRO A 47 -5.49 21.29 22.49
N THR A 48 -6.37 20.31 22.74
CA THR A 48 -6.11 19.30 23.78
C THR A 48 -5.22 18.15 23.29
N ASN A 49 -5.25 17.82 22.00
CA ASN A 49 -4.54 16.66 21.46
C ASN A 49 -3.66 16.95 20.23
N GLY A 50 -3.69 18.16 19.68
CA GLY A 50 -2.86 18.57 18.55
C GLY A 50 -3.27 17.98 17.19
N ASN A 51 -4.37 17.22 17.12
CA ASN A 51 -4.88 16.69 15.85
C ASN A 51 -5.86 17.70 15.20
N SER A 52 -6.23 17.46 13.94
CA SER A 52 -7.25 18.24 13.24
C SER A 52 -8.56 18.29 14.05
N SER A 53 -9.16 19.48 14.20
CA SER A 53 -10.50 19.61 14.80
C SER A 53 -11.59 19.03 13.89
N LEU A 54 -11.31 18.89 12.60
CA LEU A 54 -12.23 18.35 11.60
C LEU A 54 -11.97 16.85 11.38
N ASP A 55 -13.06 16.08 11.27
CA ASP A 55 -13.02 14.74 10.70
C ASP A 55 -12.43 14.78 9.29
N TYR A 56 -11.58 13.81 8.96
CA TYR A 56 -10.87 13.79 7.68
C TYR A 56 -11.79 13.84 6.45
N LYS A 57 -13.00 13.25 6.51
CA LYS A 57 -13.95 13.32 5.39
C LYS A 57 -14.57 14.72 5.28
N LYS A 58 -14.88 15.36 6.41
CA LYS A 58 -15.39 16.74 6.44
C LYS A 58 -14.33 17.74 5.99
N ALA A 59 -13.08 17.51 6.34
CA ALA A 59 -11.95 18.31 5.88
C ALA A 59 -11.81 18.22 4.35
N GLU A 60 -11.86 17.02 3.78
CA GLU A 60 -11.84 16.79 2.32
C GLU A 60 -12.99 17.50 1.61
N GLN A 61 -14.22 17.43 2.15
CA GLN A 61 -15.38 18.15 1.58
C GLN A 61 -15.20 19.68 1.56
N ARG A 62 -14.34 20.23 2.43
CA ARG A 62 -14.03 21.66 2.50
C ARG A 62 -12.80 22.05 1.65
N GLY A 63 -12.23 21.11 0.90
CA GLY A 63 -11.08 21.34 0.02
C GLY A 63 -9.71 21.18 0.68
N TYR A 64 -9.65 20.74 1.94
CA TYR A 64 -8.38 20.38 2.58
C TYR A 64 -7.90 19.03 2.09
N PHE A 65 -6.63 18.90 1.72
CA PHE A 65 -6.07 17.61 1.30
C PHE A 65 -5.01 17.11 2.28
N LYS A 66 -5.11 15.83 2.62
CA LYS A 66 -4.13 15.15 3.46
C LYS A 66 -3.17 14.34 2.60
N ILE A 67 -1.97 14.12 3.13
CA ILE A 67 -1.01 13.14 2.61
C ILE A 67 -0.92 12.02 3.65
N ASP A 68 -1.05 10.79 3.20
CA ASP A 68 -0.91 9.61 4.04
C ASP A 68 0.58 9.21 4.07
N LEU A 69 1.21 9.33 5.24
CA LEU A 69 2.58 8.88 5.46
C LEU A 69 2.55 7.52 6.16
N LEU A 70 3.14 6.51 5.54
CA LEU A 70 3.08 5.12 5.98
C LEU A 70 4.45 4.65 6.51
N ASN A 71 4.44 3.80 7.53
CA ASN A 71 5.62 3.04 7.95
C ASN A 71 5.62 1.69 7.25
N VAL A 72 6.63 1.42 6.44
CA VAL A 72 6.76 0.18 5.67
C VAL A 72 8.13 -0.43 5.95
N SER A 73 8.13 -1.58 6.63
CA SER A 73 9.35 -2.23 7.13
C SER A 73 10.29 -2.74 6.02
N ILE A 74 9.82 -2.89 4.78
CA ILE A 74 10.66 -3.29 3.64
C ILE A 74 11.84 -2.33 3.47
N TYR A 75 11.61 -1.03 3.70
CA TYR A 75 12.63 0.00 3.55
C TYR A 75 13.72 -0.06 4.64
N GLU A 76 13.54 -0.82 5.73
CA GLU A 76 14.59 -1.03 6.75
C GLU A 76 15.87 -1.66 6.18
N LYS A 77 15.72 -2.49 5.15
CA LYS A 77 16.85 -3.22 4.53
C LYS A 77 17.37 -2.57 3.26
N VAL A 78 16.77 -1.44 2.87
CA VAL A 78 17.16 -0.65 1.70
C VAL A 78 18.23 0.37 2.13
N LYS A 79 19.40 0.33 1.48
CA LYS A 79 20.57 1.10 1.94
C LYS A 79 20.63 2.53 1.39
N SER A 80 20.04 2.77 0.22
CA SER A 80 20.04 4.06 -0.46
C SER A 80 18.95 4.08 -1.54
N GLU A 81 18.65 5.25 -2.10
CA GLU A 81 17.79 5.38 -3.29
C GLU A 81 18.32 4.55 -4.46
N LYS A 82 19.65 4.56 -4.68
CA LYS A 82 20.28 3.73 -5.73
C LYS A 82 20.00 2.24 -5.52
N ASP A 83 20.17 1.75 -4.29
CA ASP A 83 19.88 0.35 -3.92
C ASP A 83 18.39 0.02 -4.12
N LEU A 84 17.48 0.94 -3.79
CA LEU A 84 16.05 0.78 -4.06
C LEU A 84 15.77 0.65 -5.56
N VAL A 85 16.32 1.56 -6.38
CA VAL A 85 16.15 1.52 -7.83
C VAL A 85 16.68 0.21 -8.40
N GLU A 86 17.87 -0.24 -7.98
CA GLU A 86 18.43 -1.54 -8.37
C GLU A 86 17.52 -2.71 -7.98
N LEU A 87 16.95 -2.71 -6.77
CA LEU A 87 16.00 -3.73 -6.31
C LEU A 87 14.67 -3.70 -7.08
N MET A 88 14.22 -2.53 -7.55
CA MET A 88 12.99 -2.37 -8.33
C MET A 88 13.13 -2.84 -9.78
N ILE A 89 14.30 -2.61 -10.40
CA ILE A 89 14.55 -2.98 -11.80
C ILE A 89 15.06 -4.42 -11.98
N GLU A 90 15.62 -5.02 -10.92
CA GLU A 90 16.04 -6.41 -10.93
C GLU A 90 14.81 -7.33 -11.11
N GLU A 91 14.82 -8.14 -12.16
CA GLU A 91 13.77 -9.14 -12.39
C GLU A 91 13.75 -10.15 -11.24
N PRO A 92 12.64 -10.27 -10.48
CA PRO A 92 12.56 -11.17 -9.35
C PRO A 92 12.42 -12.62 -9.82
N ASP A 93 12.84 -13.57 -8.97
CA ASP A 93 12.52 -14.98 -9.22
C ASP A 93 11.06 -15.25 -8.87
N TRP A 94 10.18 -15.25 -9.87
CA TRP A 94 8.75 -15.52 -9.70
C TRP A 94 8.46 -16.92 -9.13
N ASN A 95 9.39 -17.88 -9.21
CA ASN A 95 9.15 -19.22 -8.66
C ASN A 95 9.14 -19.24 -7.13
N ILE A 96 9.72 -18.25 -6.45
CA ILE A 96 9.67 -18.19 -4.98
C ILE A 96 8.23 -17.98 -4.47
N LEU A 97 7.32 -17.48 -5.30
CA LEU A 97 5.89 -17.37 -4.97
C LEU A 97 5.19 -18.73 -4.87
N LYS A 98 5.84 -19.83 -5.27
CA LYS A 98 5.35 -21.19 -5.07
C LYS A 98 5.61 -21.73 -3.66
N ASP A 99 6.47 -21.06 -2.88
CA ASP A 99 6.74 -21.42 -1.49
C ASP A 99 5.78 -20.66 -0.54
N PRO A 100 4.88 -21.36 0.18
CA PRO A 100 3.97 -20.72 1.12
C PRO A 100 4.71 -19.95 2.23
N LYS A 101 5.89 -20.41 2.65
CA LYS A 101 6.67 -19.75 3.70
C LYS A 101 7.23 -18.40 3.24
N ILE A 102 7.51 -18.26 1.93
CA ILE A 102 7.93 -16.99 1.35
C ILE A 102 6.73 -16.07 1.20
N VAL A 103 5.63 -16.54 0.62
CA VAL A 103 4.41 -15.74 0.44
C VAL A 103 3.86 -15.21 1.77
N GLU A 104 3.96 -16.00 2.84
CA GLU A 104 3.57 -15.58 4.18
C GLU A 104 4.40 -14.39 4.71
N LYS A 105 5.62 -14.19 4.23
CA LYS A 105 6.44 -13.03 4.61
C LYS A 105 6.17 -11.80 3.75
N LEU A 106 5.55 -11.97 2.57
CA LEU A 106 5.34 -10.88 1.62
C LEU A 106 4.21 -9.97 2.09
N PHE A 107 4.50 -8.67 2.16
CA PHE A 107 3.53 -7.65 2.54
C PHE A 107 2.29 -7.73 1.63
N HIS A 108 1.10 -7.63 2.23
CA HIS A 108 -0.23 -7.81 1.60
C HIS A 108 -0.56 -9.19 1.02
N LEU A 109 0.39 -10.11 0.83
CA LEU A 109 0.13 -11.47 0.35
C LEU A 109 0.08 -12.52 1.47
N ASN A 110 0.55 -12.17 2.67
CA ASN A 110 0.36 -12.97 3.88
C ASN A 110 -1.08 -13.48 4.00
N GLY A 111 -1.26 -14.79 4.25
CA GLY A 111 -2.58 -15.42 4.34
C GLY A 111 -3.33 -15.61 2.99
N HIS A 112 -2.71 -15.32 1.85
CA HIS A 112 -3.35 -15.43 0.52
C HIS A 112 -2.63 -16.38 -0.45
N PHE A 113 -1.86 -17.33 0.08
CA PHE A 113 -1.09 -18.28 -0.73
C PHE A 113 -1.93 -19.03 -1.78
N ASP A 114 -3.13 -19.49 -1.44
CA ASP A 114 -3.98 -20.24 -2.39
C ASP A 114 -4.31 -19.44 -3.66
N ILE A 115 -4.49 -18.12 -3.52
CA ILE A 115 -4.77 -17.22 -4.64
C ILE A 115 -3.50 -17.00 -5.46
N VAL A 116 -2.37 -16.74 -4.79
CA VAL A 116 -1.07 -16.54 -5.44
C VAL A 116 -0.65 -17.79 -6.21
N LYS A 117 -0.79 -18.97 -5.60
CA LYS A 117 -0.52 -20.28 -6.21
C LYS A 117 -1.42 -20.56 -7.40
N LYS A 118 -2.69 -20.17 -7.34
CA LYS A 118 -3.63 -20.41 -8.44
C LYS A 118 -3.34 -19.54 -9.66
N LEU A 119 -3.04 -18.27 -9.43
CA LEU A 119 -2.86 -17.29 -10.51
C LEU A 119 -1.43 -17.28 -11.07
N GLU A 120 -0.44 -17.63 -10.25
CA GLU A 120 0.98 -17.65 -10.61
C GLU A 120 1.44 -16.39 -11.37
N PRO A 121 1.38 -15.19 -10.78
CA PRO A 121 1.80 -13.97 -11.47
C PRO A 121 3.26 -14.04 -11.91
N LYS A 122 3.56 -13.55 -13.12
CA LYS A 122 4.89 -13.56 -13.76
C LYS A 122 5.41 -12.17 -14.13
N ASN A 123 4.70 -11.11 -13.73
CA ASN A 123 5.10 -9.73 -13.94
C ASN A 123 4.37 -8.81 -12.95
N ILE A 124 4.79 -7.54 -12.89
CA ILE A 124 4.22 -6.52 -12.01
C ILE A 124 2.72 -6.32 -12.22
N GLU A 125 2.22 -6.31 -13.46
CA GLU A 125 0.82 -6.06 -13.73
C GLU A 125 -0.07 -7.21 -13.23
N GLN A 126 0.38 -8.45 -13.44
CA GLN A 126 -0.27 -9.64 -12.89
C GLN A 126 -0.24 -9.66 -11.37
N LEU A 127 0.90 -9.32 -10.76
CA LEU A 127 1.02 -9.23 -9.31
C LEU A 127 0.10 -8.14 -8.72
N ALA A 128 -0.02 -6.99 -9.38
CA ALA A 128 -0.97 -5.94 -9.01
C ALA A 128 -2.42 -6.41 -9.13
N ALA A 129 -2.76 -7.17 -10.17
CA ALA A 129 -4.08 -7.77 -10.32
C ALA A 129 -4.35 -8.80 -9.20
N VAL A 130 -3.36 -9.62 -8.80
CA VAL A 130 -3.48 -10.51 -7.63
C VAL A 130 -3.80 -9.71 -6.37
N LEU A 131 -3.10 -8.60 -6.11
CA LEU A 131 -3.36 -7.72 -4.96
C LEU A 131 -4.79 -7.13 -4.95
N ALA A 132 -5.39 -6.91 -6.13
CA ALA A 132 -6.79 -6.55 -6.24
C ALA A 132 -7.73 -7.74 -5.96
N ILE A 133 -7.42 -8.93 -6.52
CA ILE A 133 -8.22 -10.16 -6.42
C ILE A 133 -8.28 -10.73 -5.01
N ILE A 134 -7.22 -10.55 -4.20
CA ILE A 134 -7.26 -10.96 -2.78
C ILE A 134 -8.32 -10.19 -1.96
N ARG A 135 -8.91 -9.11 -2.50
CA ARG A 135 -10.01 -8.37 -1.87
C ARG A 135 -11.38 -8.94 -2.26
N PRO A 136 -12.39 -8.91 -1.36
CA PRO A 136 -13.69 -9.56 -1.60
C PRO A 136 -14.37 -9.19 -2.91
N ALA A 137 -14.35 -7.90 -3.29
CA ALA A 137 -15.05 -7.38 -4.46
C ALA A 137 -14.53 -7.90 -5.81
N LYS A 138 -13.30 -8.41 -5.86
CA LYS A 138 -12.66 -8.91 -7.10
C LYS A 138 -12.26 -10.38 -7.02
N ARG A 139 -12.57 -11.07 -5.92
CA ARG A 139 -12.13 -12.44 -5.66
C ARG A 139 -12.66 -13.45 -6.68
N ASN A 140 -13.84 -13.22 -7.22
CA ASN A 140 -14.44 -14.04 -8.27
C ASN A 140 -13.58 -14.12 -9.55
N LEU A 141 -12.71 -13.14 -9.81
CA LEU A 141 -11.83 -13.14 -10.98
C LEU A 141 -10.71 -14.18 -10.90
N MET A 142 -10.44 -14.78 -9.72
CA MET A 142 -9.39 -15.80 -9.57
C MET A 142 -9.62 -17.08 -10.39
N TYR A 143 -10.82 -17.25 -10.96
CA TYR A 143 -11.20 -18.40 -11.77
C TYR A 143 -11.18 -18.13 -13.27
N LYS A 144 -10.81 -16.91 -13.69
CA LYS A 144 -10.71 -16.50 -15.09
C LYS A 144 -9.27 -16.63 -15.60
N ASP A 145 -9.10 -16.60 -16.92
CA ASP A 145 -7.78 -16.46 -17.51
C ASP A 145 -7.24 -15.03 -17.37
N TRP A 146 -5.94 -14.86 -17.63
CA TRP A 146 -5.27 -13.58 -17.48
C TRP A 146 -5.80 -12.48 -18.41
N ILE A 147 -6.28 -12.83 -19.60
CA ILE A 147 -6.81 -11.86 -20.56
C ILE A 147 -8.07 -11.22 -19.97
N ASP A 148 -8.96 -12.03 -19.43
CA ASP A 148 -10.21 -11.55 -18.84
C ASP A 148 -10.00 -10.90 -17.47
N ILE A 149 -9.06 -11.41 -16.66
CA ILE A 149 -8.67 -10.77 -15.40
C ILE A 149 -8.24 -9.32 -15.65
N LEU A 150 -7.33 -9.08 -16.60
CA LEU A 150 -6.76 -7.75 -16.83
C LEU A 150 -7.76 -6.76 -17.43
N LYS A 151 -8.76 -7.27 -18.17
CA LYS A 151 -9.90 -6.45 -18.65
C LYS A 151 -10.82 -6.01 -17.52
N GLU A 152 -11.07 -6.88 -16.54
CA GLU A 152 -12.15 -6.68 -15.56
C GLU A 152 -11.71 -6.17 -14.18
N VAL A 153 -10.47 -6.48 -13.77
CA VAL A 153 -10.01 -6.23 -12.41
C VAL A 153 -9.99 -4.72 -12.09
N TRP A 154 -9.79 -3.88 -13.10
CA TRP A 154 -9.75 -2.41 -12.97
C TRP A 154 -11.09 -1.72 -13.25
N ILE A 155 -12.16 -2.46 -13.52
CA ILE A 155 -13.49 -1.87 -13.70
C ILE A 155 -14.04 -1.46 -12.32
N LYS A 156 -14.32 -0.17 -12.15
CA LYS A 156 -14.89 0.38 -10.92
C LYS A 156 -16.33 -0.12 -10.72
N PRO A 157 -16.71 -0.56 -9.50
CA PRO A 157 -18.10 -0.88 -9.17
C PRO A 157 -19.04 0.32 -9.37
N LYS A 158 -20.26 0.06 -9.85
CA LYS A 158 -21.28 1.10 -10.09
C LYS A 158 -22.03 1.51 -8.81
N ASP A 159 -21.98 0.66 -7.78
CA ASP A 159 -22.68 0.83 -6.50
C ASP A 159 -21.92 1.73 -5.51
N GLY A 160 -20.78 2.30 -5.92
CA GLY A 160 -19.96 3.14 -5.05
C GLY A 160 -19.20 2.36 -3.96
N SER A 161 -19.21 1.03 -4.01
CA SER A 161 -18.41 0.20 -3.10
C SER A 161 -16.90 0.46 -3.25
N TYR A 162 -16.14 0.06 -2.23
CA TYR A 162 -14.70 0.23 -2.20
C TYR A 162 -14.04 -0.35 -3.45
N PHE A 163 -13.18 0.44 -4.09
CA PHE A 163 -12.45 0.07 -5.29
C PHE A 163 -10.95 0.24 -5.08
N PHE A 164 -10.22 -0.87 -5.20
CA PHE A 164 -8.77 -0.86 -5.08
C PHE A 164 -8.15 -0.27 -6.35
N LYS A 165 -7.50 0.89 -6.23
CA LYS A 165 -6.99 1.65 -7.37
C LYS A 165 -5.81 0.93 -8.04
N LYS A 166 -5.78 0.93 -9.38
CA LYS A 166 -4.68 0.34 -10.16
C LYS A 166 -3.31 0.93 -9.78
N SER A 167 -3.20 2.24 -9.61
CA SER A 167 -1.96 2.91 -9.22
C SER A 167 -1.39 2.36 -7.90
N HIS A 168 -2.24 2.24 -6.89
CA HIS A 168 -1.88 1.73 -5.56
C HIS A 168 -1.49 0.24 -5.63
N ALA A 169 -2.21 -0.56 -6.42
CA ALA A 169 -1.86 -1.96 -6.66
C ALA A 169 -0.49 -2.13 -7.34
N ILE A 170 -0.17 -1.27 -8.32
CA ILE A 170 1.12 -1.29 -9.02
C ILE A 170 2.26 -0.85 -8.10
N ALA A 171 2.05 0.17 -7.26
CA ALA A 171 3.05 0.58 -6.27
C ALA A 171 3.40 -0.56 -5.31
N TYR A 172 2.38 -1.25 -4.77
CA TYR A 172 2.59 -2.40 -3.91
C TYR A 172 3.20 -3.61 -4.60
N ALA A 173 2.87 -3.85 -5.88
CA ALA A 173 3.53 -4.89 -6.65
C ALA A 173 5.05 -4.63 -6.75
N HIS A 174 5.48 -3.38 -6.98
CA HIS A 174 6.89 -3.03 -6.95
C HIS A 174 7.51 -3.20 -5.56
N ALA A 175 6.82 -2.78 -4.50
CA ALA A 175 7.31 -2.98 -3.12
C ALA A 175 7.51 -4.47 -2.79
N ILE A 176 6.60 -5.34 -3.24
CA ILE A 176 6.75 -6.80 -3.10
C ILE A 176 7.94 -7.31 -3.92
N VAL A 177 8.15 -6.83 -5.15
CA VAL A 177 9.34 -7.20 -5.95
C VAL A 177 10.64 -6.80 -5.25
N VAL A 178 10.70 -5.59 -4.68
CA VAL A 178 11.82 -5.16 -3.83
C VAL A 178 12.03 -6.15 -2.67
N GLN A 179 10.96 -6.54 -1.98
CA GLN A 179 11.03 -7.50 -0.89
C GLN A 179 11.50 -8.89 -1.35
N MET A 180 11.02 -9.38 -2.49
CA MET A 180 11.44 -10.66 -3.10
C MET A 180 12.94 -10.65 -3.41
N ASN A 181 13.44 -9.56 -3.99
CA ASN A 181 14.85 -9.40 -4.32
C ASN A 181 15.73 -9.27 -3.07
N LEU A 182 15.26 -8.58 -2.02
CA LEU A 182 15.93 -8.53 -0.72
C LEU A 182 16.06 -9.93 -0.09
N ILE A 183 15.00 -10.75 -0.14
CA ILE A 183 15.01 -12.12 0.36
C ILE A 183 16.06 -12.95 -0.40
N LYS A 184 16.05 -12.88 -1.73
CA LYS A 184 17.01 -13.58 -2.61
C LYS A 184 18.46 -13.20 -2.32
N ARG A 185 18.76 -11.91 -2.15
CA ARG A 185 20.10 -11.41 -1.81
C ARG A 185 20.56 -11.90 -0.43
N SER A 186 19.64 -11.97 0.54
CA SER A 186 19.94 -12.46 1.89
C SER A 186 20.29 -13.96 1.91
N THR A 187 19.63 -14.78 1.09
CA THR A 187 19.90 -16.23 1.01
C THR A 187 21.22 -16.56 0.30
N LYS A 188 21.69 -15.70 -0.62
CA LYS A 188 22.98 -15.88 -1.32
C LYS A 188 24.21 -15.51 -0.49
N SER A 189 24.01 -14.86 0.66
CA SER A 189 25.10 -14.34 1.51
C SER A 189 25.54 -15.34 2.59
N VAL A 190 25.26 -16.64 2.40
CA VAL A 190 25.66 -17.77 3.27
C VAL A 190 26.52 -18.73 2.46
#